data_AF-A0A178TM13-F1
#
_entry.id   AF-A0A178TM13-F1
#
_cell.length_a   1.000
_cell.length_b   1.000
_cell.length_c   1.000
_cell.angle_alpha   90.00
_cell.angle_beta   90.00
_cell.angle_gamma   90.00
#
_symmetry.space_group_name_H-M   'P 1'
#
loop_
_entity.id
_entity.type
_entity.pdbx_description
1 polymer ?
#
loop_
_entity_poly.entity_id
_entity_poly.type
_entity_poly.pdbx_seq_one_letter_code
_entity_poly.pdbx_strand_id
1 'polypeptide(L)' 'MAKKVHSVSLKGILDMDLVEVTEITKDAEYVYDLKAILQEFNGKQVSITIKEDSELPTKDMEE' A
#
# COMPACT_ATOMS: atom_id res chain seq x y z
N MET A 1 27.35 -7.32 5.66
CA MET A 1 27.08 -7.42 7.10
C MET A 1 25.78 -8.16 7.29
N ALA A 2 25.68 -9.01 8.31
CA ALA A 2 24.41 -9.64 8.66
C ALA A 2 23.43 -8.56 9.17
N LYS A 3 22.19 -8.60 8.71
CA LYS A 3 21.10 -7.73 9.17
C LYS A 3 19.80 -8.51 9.23
N LYS A 4 18.93 -8.18 10.18
CA LYS A 4 17.54 -8.66 10.22
C LYS A 4 16.65 -7.60 9.58
N VAL A 5 15.78 -8.02 8.65
CA VAL A 5 14.86 -7.13 7.92
C VAL A 5 13.44 -7.52 8.29
N HIS A 6 12.62 -6.52 8.64
CA HIS A 6 11.17 -6.63 8.78
C HIS A 6 10.57 -5.64 7.78
N SER A 7 9.75 -6.11 6.84
CA SER A 7 9.06 -5.30 5.84
C SER A 7 7.62 -5.75 5.70
N VAL A 8 6.70 -4.81 5.52
CA VAL A 8 5.29 -5.04 5.17
C VAL A 8 5.02 -4.35 3.84
N SER A 9 4.25 -4.98 2.95
CA SER A 9 3.90 -4.43 1.65
C SER A 9 2.42 -4.67 1.40
N LEU A 10 1.67 -3.59 1.15
CA LEU A 10 0.24 -3.61 0.89
C LEU A 10 0.01 -3.09 -0.53
N LYS A 11 -0.96 -3.67 -1.24
CA LYS A 11 -1.41 -3.19 -2.54
C LYS A 11 -2.93 -3.14 -2.55
N GLY A 12 -3.47 -1.95 -2.69
CA GLY A 12 -4.91 -1.73 -2.66
C GLY A 12 -5.25 -0.26 -2.72
N ILE A 13 -6.52 0.04 -2.50
CA ILE A 13 -7.05 1.40 -2.39
C ILE A 13 -6.75 1.90 -0.99
N LEU A 14 -6.03 3.02 -0.90
CA LEU A 14 -5.74 3.69 0.38
C LEU A 14 -6.89 4.62 0.74
N ASP A 15 -7.53 4.38 1.88
CA ASP A 15 -8.49 5.29 2.50
C ASP A 15 -7.84 5.94 3.72
N MET A 16 -7.62 7.26 3.67
CA MET A 16 -6.97 8.02 4.75
C MET A 16 -7.95 8.53 5.81
N ASP A 17 -9.26 8.54 5.53
CA ASP A 17 -10.28 8.89 6.52
C ASP A 17 -10.46 7.75 7.52
N LEU A 18 -10.42 6.51 7.03
CA LEU A 18 -10.44 5.29 7.84
C LEU A 18 -9.05 4.80 8.25
N VAL A 19 -8.01 5.21 7.51
CA VAL A 19 -6.62 4.74 7.66
C VAL A 19 -6.53 3.23 7.41
N GLU A 20 -7.03 2.81 6.26
CA GLU A 20 -7.13 1.42 5.83
C GLU A 20 -6.64 1.25 4.39
N VAL A 21 -6.23 0.03 4.03
CA VAL A 21 -5.95 -0.36 2.65
C VAL A 21 -6.88 -1.49 2.27
N THR A 22 -7.66 -1.30 1.22
CA THR A 22 -8.59 -2.30 0.69
C THR A 22 -8.01 -2.94 -0.56
N GLU A 23 -7.70 -4.23 -0.49
CA GLU A 23 -7.27 -5.05 -1.62
C GLU A 23 -8.48 -5.77 -2.22
N ILE A 24 -8.79 -5.44 -3.48
CA ILE A 24 -9.86 -6.06 -4.24
C ILE A 24 -9.25 -7.09 -5.20
N THR A 25 -9.60 -8.36 -5.02
CA THR A 25 -9.20 -9.46 -5.91
C THR A 25 -10.41 -9.98 -6.68
N LYS A 26 -10.22 -10.96 -7.56
CA LYS A 26 -11.34 -11.60 -8.28
C LYS A 26 -12.26 -12.42 -7.36
N ASP A 27 -11.72 -12.87 -6.23
CA ASP A 27 -12.38 -13.85 -5.36
C ASP A 27 -12.92 -13.20 -4.07
N ALA A 28 -12.28 -12.13 -3.60
CA ALA A 28 -12.61 -11.50 -2.32
C ALA A 28 -12.08 -10.06 -2.21
N GLU A 29 -12.61 -9.38 -1.18
CA GLU A 29 -12.16 -8.08 -0.70
C GLU A 29 -11.48 -8.26 0.67
N TYR A 30 -10.29 -7.69 0.83
CA TYR A 30 -9.50 -7.72 2.06
C TYR A 30 -9.25 -6.30 2.54
N VAL A 31 -9.63 -6.02 3.78
CA VAL A 31 -9.41 -4.71 4.42
C VAL A 31 -8.29 -4.85 5.44
N TYR A 32 -7.24 -4.04 5.30
CA TYR A 32 -6.09 -4.01 6.20
C TYR A 32 -6.07 -2.70 7.00
N ASP A 33 -6.00 -2.79 8.32
CA ASP A 33 -5.81 -1.64 9.22
C ASP A 33 -4.37 -1.12 9.09
N LEU A 34 -4.20 -0.04 8.31
CA LEU A 34 -2.89 0.56 8.05
C LEU A 34 -2.32 1.20 9.33
N LYS A 35 -3.18 1.72 10.20
CA LYS A 35 -2.76 2.34 11.46
C LYS A 35 -2.12 1.31 12.39
N ALA A 36 -2.73 0.14 12.56
CA ALA A 36 -2.16 -0.95 13.36
C ALA A 36 -0.80 -1.40 12.82
N ILE A 37 -0.68 -1.53 11.50
CA ILE A 37 0.58 -1.89 10.84
C ILE A 37 1.66 -0.84 11.10
N LEU A 38 1.36 0.45 10.89
CA LEU A 38 2.29 1.55 11.15
C LEU A 38 2.68 1.63 12.64
N GLN A 39 1.78 1.29 13.55
CA GLN A 39 2.05 1.27 14.98
C GLN A 39 3.16 0.27 15.35
N GLU A 40 3.30 -0.85 14.62
CA GLU A 40 4.40 -1.81 14.84
C GLU A 40 5.78 -1.21 14.55
N PHE A 41 5.83 -0.19 13.70
CA PHE A 41 7.06 0.51 13.31
C PHE A 41 7.30 1.79 14.12
N ASN A 42 6.35 2.19 14.97
CA ASN A 42 6.45 3.41 15.77
C ASN A 42 7.73 3.43 16.62
N GLY A 43 8.45 4.57 16.60
CA GLY A 43 9.70 4.77 17.33
C GLY A 43 10.94 4.07 16.73
N LYS A 44 10.83 3.42 15.57
CA LYS A 44 11.94 2.75 14.88
C LYS A 44 12.42 3.58 13.68
N GLN A 45 13.68 3.39 13.30
CA GLN A 45 14.20 3.95 12.04
C GLN A 45 13.70 3.12 10.87
N VAL A 46 12.94 3.75 9.97
CA VAL A 46 12.27 3.08 8.86
C VAL A 46 12.53 3.76 7.52
N SER A 47 12.25 3.03 6.45
CA SER A 47 12.11 3.55 5.09
C SER A 47 10.69 3.24 4.63
N ILE A 48 9.94 4.27 4.23
CA ILE A 48 8.55 4.13 3.76
C ILE A 48 8.52 4.44 2.26
N THR A 49 7.81 3.60 1.50
CA THR A 49 7.61 3.78 0.06
C THR A 49 6.11 3.88 -0.20
N ILE A 50 5.68 4.96 -0.84
CA ILE A 50 4.30 5.15 -1.33
C ILE A 50 4.41 5.22 -2.86
N LYS A 51 3.68 4.36 -3.56
CA LYS A 51 3.70 4.26 -5.01
C LYS A 51 2.28 4.17 -5.54
N GLU A 52 1.97 5.01 -6.52
CA GLU A 52 0.75 4.94 -7.32
C GLU A 52 1.16 4.61 -8.76
N ASP A 53 0.54 3.60 -9.36
CA ASP A 53 0.70 3.27 -10.76
C ASP A 53 -0.54 3.78 -11.50
N SER A 54 -0.38 4.76 -12.38
CA SER A 54 -1.46 5.27 -13.23
C SER A 54 -1.30 4.72 -14.65
N GLU A 55 -2.41 4.41 -15.32
CA GLU A 55 -2.37 4.04 -16.74
C GLU A 55 -1.90 5.22 -17.59
N LEU A 56 -1.04 4.94 -18.56
CA LEU A 56 -0.65 5.93 -19.56
C LEU A 56 -1.75 5.97 -20.64
N PRO A 57 -2.13 7.18 -21.13
CA PRO A 57 -3.08 7.28 -22.22
C PRO A 57 -2.54 6.53 -23.44
N THR A 58 -3.37 5.66 -24.02
CA THR A 58 -3.05 4.99 -25.28
C THR A 58 -3.28 5.95 -26.43
N LYS A 59 -2.55 5.76 -27.53
CA LYS A 59 -2.60 6.62 -28.71
C LYS A 59 -3.97 6.62 -29.42
N ASP A 60 -4.85 5.70 -29.05
CA ASP A 60 -6.20 5.51 -29.59
C ASP A 60 -7.30 6.22 -28.75
N MET A 61 -6.94 6.94 -27.67
CA MET A 61 -7.84 7.77 -26.86
C MET A 61 -7.74 9.28 -27.19
N GLU A 62 -7.44 9.61 -28.45
CA GLU A 62 -7.70 10.94 -29.01
C GLU A 62 -8.86 10.83 -30.01
N GLU A 63 -10.11 10.74 -29.53
CA GLU A 63 -11.34 11.14 -30.26
C GLU A 63 -12.53 11.28 -29.30
#